data_AF-A0A7C1QWV8-F1
#
_entry.id   AF-A0A7C1QWV8-F1
#
_cell.length_a   1.000
_cell.length_b   1.000
_cell.length_c   1.000
_cell.angle_alpha   90.00
_cell.angle_beta   90.00
_cell.angle_gamma   90.00
#
_symmetry.space_group_name_H-M   'P 1'
#
loop_
_entity.id
_entity.type
_entity.pdbx_description
1 polymer ?
#
loop_
_entity_poly.entity_id
_entity_poly.type
_entity_poly.pdbx_seq_one_letter_code
_entity_poly.pdbx_strand_id
1 'polypeptide(L)'
;MRIKEIVRYQEENNLMGCISGKKDCPLKIFYLDFALCNLPNIYAELLILKKPLLQDHLIHEICMDRGLEILHWRFMLKVQKRTNDDSMNEVKNGEEVYYKTDCLNVVFLQKIDNKVKYKTITGQIKYQNSMLFRTISKGDEFPEYKFDGKDSGIKAKKIEQIANECGFRTNLKDFRDSYILKIYNDDISLVKDFITLFCEHNLPFNFPFS
;
A
#
# COMPACT_ATOMS: atom_id res chain seq x y z
N MET A 1 29.53 4.51 -1.28
CA MET A 1 30.17 4.08 -0.02
C MET A 1 29.44 2.91 0.67
N ARG A 2 28.12 2.70 0.46
CA ARG A 2 27.34 1.62 1.12
C ARG A 2 27.15 0.32 0.31
N ILE A 3 27.18 0.35 -1.02
CA ILE A 3 27.16 -0.88 -1.86
C ILE A 3 28.38 -1.76 -1.60
N LYS A 4 29.55 -1.15 -1.39
CA LYS A 4 30.75 -1.87 -0.96
C LYS A 4 30.53 -2.62 0.36
N GLU A 5 29.69 -2.09 1.26
CA GLU A 5 29.35 -2.76 2.53
C GLU A 5 28.39 -3.93 2.30
N ILE A 6 27.46 -3.83 1.34
CA ILE A 6 26.58 -4.95 0.95
C ILE A 6 27.39 -6.06 0.28
N VAL A 7 28.28 -5.71 -0.65
CA VAL A 7 29.21 -6.67 -1.29
C VAL A 7 30.11 -7.32 -0.24
N ARG A 8 30.72 -6.53 0.65
CA ARG A 8 31.55 -7.03 1.76
C ARG A 8 30.75 -7.95 2.67
N TYR A 9 29.52 -7.60 3.01
CA TYR A 9 28.63 -8.44 3.81
C TYR A 9 28.35 -9.79 3.13
N GLN A 10 28.16 -9.83 1.81
CA GLN A 10 27.99 -11.10 1.09
C GLN A 10 29.24 -11.97 1.09
N GLU A 11 30.40 -11.34 0.86
CA GLU A 11 31.71 -12.01 0.91
C GLU A 11 31.99 -12.57 2.32
N GLU A 12 31.69 -11.79 3.37
CA GLU A 12 31.83 -12.19 4.77
C GLU A 12 30.90 -13.36 5.16
N ASN A 13 29.76 -13.54 4.47
CA ASN A 13 28.72 -14.52 4.83
C ASN A 13 28.54 -15.66 3.81
N ASN A 14 29.43 -15.82 2.82
CA ASN A 14 29.39 -16.90 1.80
C ASN A 14 28.05 -17.05 1.07
N LEU A 15 27.37 -15.93 0.80
CA LEU A 15 26.09 -15.97 0.10
C LEU A 15 26.34 -16.25 -1.40
N MET A 16 25.88 -17.41 -1.90
CA MET A 16 26.16 -17.86 -3.27
C MET A 16 25.75 -16.84 -4.33
N GLY A 17 26.74 -16.32 -5.07
CA GLY A 17 26.55 -15.59 -6.32
C GLY A 17 26.04 -16.52 -7.43
N CYS A 18 25.33 -15.97 -8.40
CA CYS A 18 24.79 -16.71 -9.53
C CYS A 18 25.81 -16.82 -10.68
N ILE A 19 25.92 -18.00 -11.28
CA ILE A 19 26.67 -18.25 -12.52
C ILE A 19 25.71 -18.31 -13.74
N SER A 20 24.48 -17.81 -13.64
CA SER A 20 23.54 -17.85 -14.78
C SER A 20 23.73 -16.65 -15.72
N GLY A 21 23.76 -16.94 -17.03
CA GLY A 21 23.98 -15.94 -18.08
C GLY A 21 22.93 -14.82 -18.09
N LYS A 22 23.40 -13.60 -18.40
CA LYS A 22 22.70 -12.29 -18.32
C LYS A 22 21.31 -12.18 -18.99
N LYS A 23 20.79 -13.14 -19.76
CA LYS A 23 19.57 -12.92 -20.55
C LYS A 23 18.25 -13.13 -19.77
N ASP A 24 18.11 -14.16 -18.94
CA ASP A 24 16.78 -14.57 -18.43
C ASP A 24 16.61 -14.60 -16.90
N CYS A 25 17.48 -13.95 -16.12
CA CYS A 25 17.35 -13.97 -14.66
C CYS A 25 16.25 -13.00 -14.16
N PRO A 26 15.21 -13.47 -13.45
CA PRO A 26 14.14 -12.64 -12.88
C PRO A 26 14.56 -11.84 -11.63
N LEU A 27 15.84 -11.90 -11.26
CA LEU A 27 16.45 -11.32 -10.05
C LEU A 27 17.55 -10.28 -10.37
N LYS A 28 17.46 -9.56 -11.49
CA LYS A 28 18.50 -8.59 -11.88
C LYS A 28 18.57 -7.40 -10.92
N ILE A 29 19.78 -7.00 -10.54
CA ILE A 29 20.14 -5.72 -9.90
C ILE A 29 21.08 -5.05 -10.88
N PHE A 30 20.87 -3.78 -11.22
CA PHE A 30 21.73 -3.08 -12.17
C PHE A 30 22.72 -2.18 -11.43
N TYR A 31 23.83 -2.77 -10.98
CA TYR A 31 25.00 -2.01 -10.54
C TYR A 31 26.28 -2.71 -10.97
N LEU A 32 27.05 -2.07 -11.87
CA LEU A 32 28.44 -2.40 -12.23
C LEU A 32 28.77 -3.91 -12.26
N ASP A 33 27.99 -4.71 -12.97
CA ASP A 33 28.19 -6.17 -13.23
C ASP A 33 27.87 -7.19 -12.11
N PHE A 34 27.18 -6.83 -11.02
CA PHE A 34 26.81 -7.81 -9.96
C PHE A 34 25.43 -8.46 -10.16
N ALA A 35 25.34 -9.80 -10.05
CA ALA A 35 24.09 -10.56 -10.10
C ALA A 35 23.75 -11.17 -8.73
N LEU A 36 22.68 -10.69 -8.08
CA LEU A 36 22.22 -11.22 -6.80
C LEU A 36 21.11 -12.26 -6.99
N CYS A 37 21.47 -13.55 -6.96
CA CYS A 37 20.50 -14.66 -7.02
C CYS A 37 19.91 -15.07 -5.67
N ASN A 38 20.08 -14.25 -4.62
CA ASN A 38 19.56 -14.57 -3.29
C ASN A 38 18.98 -13.36 -2.54
N LEU A 39 18.33 -12.45 -3.27
CA LEU A 39 17.67 -11.27 -2.71
C LEU A 39 16.77 -11.60 -1.51
N PRO A 40 15.92 -12.65 -1.53
CA PRO A 40 15.07 -12.99 -0.38
C PRO A 40 15.87 -13.27 0.91
N ASN A 41 16.95 -14.05 0.84
CA ASN A 41 17.73 -14.38 2.04
C ASN A 41 18.53 -13.17 2.55
N ILE A 42 19.18 -12.40 1.67
CA ILE A 42 19.91 -11.18 2.06
C ILE A 42 18.94 -10.21 2.72
N TYR A 43 17.78 -10.01 2.11
CA TYR A 43 16.76 -9.11 2.62
C TYR A 43 16.21 -9.59 3.98
N ALA A 44 15.99 -10.90 4.15
CA ALA A 44 15.57 -11.52 5.40
C ALA A 44 16.65 -11.43 6.51
N GLU A 45 17.92 -11.64 6.17
CA GLU A 45 19.03 -11.46 7.12
C GLU A 45 19.15 -10.01 7.57
N LEU A 46 19.08 -9.04 6.65
CA LEU A 46 19.06 -7.63 7.02
C LEU A 46 17.86 -7.27 7.91
N LEU A 47 16.74 -7.99 7.78
CA LEU A 47 15.57 -7.85 8.65
C LEU A 47 15.89 -8.36 10.07
N ILE A 48 16.46 -9.57 10.16
CA ILE A 48 16.86 -10.21 11.42
C ILE A 48 17.91 -9.34 12.15
N LEU A 49 18.88 -8.81 11.40
CA LEU A 49 19.95 -7.95 11.90
C LEU A 49 19.50 -6.50 12.16
N LYS A 50 18.23 -6.17 11.93
CA LYS A 50 17.65 -4.83 12.12
C LYS A 50 18.46 -3.74 11.39
N LYS A 51 18.75 -3.95 10.11
CA LYS A 51 19.49 -3.02 9.23
C LYS A 51 18.58 -2.35 8.19
N PRO A 52 17.58 -1.53 8.59
CA PRO A 52 16.56 -1.01 7.68
C PRO A 52 17.14 -0.13 6.57
N LEU A 53 18.16 0.68 6.86
CA LEU A 53 18.83 1.53 5.87
C LEU A 53 19.48 0.73 4.73
N LEU A 54 20.01 -0.46 5.04
CA LEU A 54 20.60 -1.35 4.04
C LEU A 54 19.52 -2.06 3.23
N GLN A 55 18.38 -2.40 3.85
CA GLN A 55 17.23 -2.97 3.14
C GLN A 55 16.64 -1.97 2.14
N ASP A 56 16.47 -0.73 2.56
CA ASP A 56 15.93 0.33 1.69
C ASP A 56 16.88 0.56 0.53
N HIS A 57 18.18 0.64 0.78
CA HIS A 57 19.16 0.78 -0.30
C HIS A 57 19.10 -0.40 -1.28
N LEU A 58 19.04 -1.63 -0.78
CA LEU A 58 18.93 -2.83 -1.61
C LEU A 58 17.71 -2.78 -2.55
N ILE A 59 16.55 -2.32 -2.06
CA ILE A 59 15.33 -2.15 -2.87
C ILE A 59 15.52 -1.15 -4.02
N HIS A 60 16.32 -0.10 -3.83
CA HIS A 60 16.53 0.93 -4.88
C HIS A 60 17.56 0.51 -5.94
N GLU A 61 18.42 -0.46 -5.64
CA GLU A 61 19.45 -0.93 -6.58
C GLU A 61 18.97 -2.13 -7.42
N ILE A 62 17.92 -2.84 -6.98
CA ILE A 62 17.37 -4.00 -7.69
C ILE A 62 16.52 -3.59 -8.90
N CYS A 63 16.21 -4.54 -9.79
CA CYS A 63 15.29 -4.28 -10.89
C CYS A 63 13.96 -3.73 -10.36
N MET A 64 13.48 -2.68 -11.04
CA MET A 64 12.32 -1.90 -10.62
C MET A 64 11.12 -2.79 -10.27
N ASP A 65 10.81 -3.80 -11.08
CA ASP A 65 9.69 -4.71 -10.86
C ASP A 65 9.78 -5.44 -9.50
N ARG A 66 10.97 -5.91 -9.12
CA ARG A 66 11.18 -6.58 -7.83
C ARG A 66 11.22 -5.59 -6.66
N GLY A 67 11.76 -4.40 -6.89
CA GLY A 67 11.71 -3.31 -5.91
C GLY A 67 10.27 -2.95 -5.57
N LEU A 68 9.45 -2.75 -6.60
CA LEU A 68 8.02 -2.45 -6.49
C LEU A 68 7.24 -3.58 -5.81
N GLU A 69 7.53 -4.84 -6.11
CA GLU A 69 6.92 -5.98 -5.44
C GLU A 69 7.18 -5.96 -3.92
N ILE A 70 8.43 -5.76 -3.49
CA ILE A 70 8.78 -5.69 -2.06
C ILE A 70 8.08 -4.51 -1.39
N LEU A 71 8.09 -3.33 -2.02
CA LEU A 71 7.41 -2.14 -1.50
C LEU A 71 5.89 -2.35 -1.40
N HIS A 72 5.29 -3.01 -2.38
CA HIS A 72 3.88 -3.40 -2.35
C HIS A 72 3.57 -4.30 -1.15
N TRP A 73 4.35 -5.36 -0.93
CA TRP A 73 4.14 -6.24 0.23
C TRP A 73 4.34 -5.52 1.57
N ARG A 74 5.35 -4.65 1.68
CA ARG A 74 5.53 -3.79 2.86
C ARG A 74 4.31 -2.92 3.11
N PHE A 75 3.79 -2.28 2.06
CA PHE A 75 2.60 -1.44 2.13
C PHE A 75 1.39 -2.25 2.60
N MET A 76 1.13 -3.42 2.00
CA MET A 76 0.01 -4.28 2.39
C MET A 76 0.09 -4.71 3.86
N LEU A 77 1.29 -5.03 4.36
CA LEU A 77 1.48 -5.34 5.79
C LEU A 77 1.23 -4.13 6.71
N LYS A 78 1.61 -2.91 6.30
CA LYS A 78 1.32 -1.68 7.05
C LYS A 78 -0.20 -1.44 7.12
N VAL A 79 -0.90 -1.58 6.00
CA VAL A 79 -2.37 -1.47 5.94
C VAL A 79 -3.00 -2.55 6.82
N GLN A 80 -2.59 -3.81 6.68
CA GLN A 80 -3.16 -4.93 7.44
C GLN A 80 -3.05 -4.71 8.96
N LYS A 81 -1.87 -4.31 9.46
CA LYS A 81 -1.64 -4.04 10.88
C LYS A 81 -2.57 -2.96 11.46
N ARG A 82 -2.94 -1.96 10.65
CA ARG A 82 -3.92 -0.92 11.04
C ARG A 82 -5.36 -1.42 11.00
N THR A 83 -5.64 -2.45 10.19
CA THR A 83 -6.98 -2.98 9.94
C THR A 83 -7.33 -4.25 10.71
N ASN A 84 -6.52 -4.66 11.70
CA ASN A 84 -6.90 -5.78 12.59
C ASN A 84 -8.30 -5.52 13.20
N ASP A 85 -9.09 -6.58 13.38
CA ASP A 85 -10.55 -6.58 13.65
C ASP A 85 -11.06 -5.65 14.78
N ASP A 86 -10.14 -5.17 15.61
CA ASP A 86 -10.40 -4.20 16.67
C ASP A 86 -10.58 -2.76 16.19
N SER A 87 -10.26 -2.44 14.92
CA SER A 87 -10.38 -1.05 14.43
C SER A 87 -11.80 -0.49 14.56
N MET A 88 -12.81 -1.35 14.43
CA MET A 88 -14.22 -0.95 14.60
C MET A 88 -14.65 -0.79 16.07
N ASN A 89 -13.86 -1.24 17.04
CA ASN A 89 -14.13 -1.01 18.47
C ASN A 89 -13.84 0.43 18.89
N GLU A 90 -12.95 1.12 18.17
CA GLU A 90 -12.53 2.49 18.49
C GLU A 90 -13.39 3.56 17.81
N VAL A 91 -14.27 3.16 16.88
CA VAL A 91 -15.14 4.06 16.14
C VAL A 91 -16.28 4.54 17.02
N LYS A 92 -16.49 5.87 17.05
CA LYS A 92 -17.57 6.47 17.83
C LYS A 92 -18.84 6.58 17.01
N ASN A 93 -19.98 6.57 17.72
CA ASN A 93 -21.28 6.77 17.10
C ASN A 93 -21.32 8.11 16.34
N GLY A 94 -21.80 8.08 15.10
CA GLY A 94 -21.86 9.24 14.21
C GLY A 94 -20.64 9.43 13.32
N GLU A 95 -19.56 8.65 13.50
CA GLU A 95 -18.37 8.74 12.64
C GLU A 95 -18.58 8.08 11.28
N GLU A 96 -17.90 8.59 10.26
CA GLU A 96 -17.89 7.97 8.93
C GLU A 96 -16.93 6.79 8.87
N VAL A 97 -17.38 5.70 8.24
CA VAL A 97 -16.60 4.50 7.96
C VAL A 97 -16.84 4.05 6.54
N TYR A 98 -15.85 3.39 5.95
CA TYR A 98 -15.95 2.89 4.57
C TYR A 98 -16.56 1.49 4.57
N TYR A 99 -17.62 1.29 3.79
CA TYR A 99 -18.26 0.00 3.59
C TYR A 99 -17.82 -0.62 2.27
N LYS A 100 -17.09 -1.73 2.34
CA LYS A 100 -16.40 -2.34 1.19
C LYS A 100 -17.35 -2.86 0.11
N THR A 101 -18.44 -3.52 0.50
CA THR A 101 -19.33 -4.20 -0.47
C THR A 101 -19.98 -3.22 -1.44
N ASP A 102 -20.44 -2.07 -0.92
CA ASP A 102 -21.10 -1.05 -1.75
C ASP A 102 -20.14 0.10 -2.12
N CYS A 103 -18.85 -0.02 -1.76
CA CYS A 103 -17.80 0.96 -2.03
C CYS A 103 -18.17 2.41 -1.67
N LEU A 104 -18.71 2.62 -0.47
CA LEU A 104 -19.22 3.93 -0.05
C LEU A 104 -19.00 4.22 1.43
N ASN A 105 -18.93 5.51 1.77
CA ASN A 105 -18.87 5.97 3.15
C ASN A 105 -20.26 5.93 3.79
N VAL A 106 -20.35 5.39 4.99
CA VAL A 106 -21.56 5.30 5.79
C VAL A 106 -21.32 5.86 7.19
N VAL A 107 -22.41 6.23 7.87
CA VAL A 107 -22.33 6.68 9.26
C VAL A 107 -22.41 5.48 10.19
N PHE A 108 -21.36 5.24 10.95
CA PHE A 108 -21.33 4.23 12.01
C PHE A 108 -22.28 4.61 13.14
N LEU A 109 -23.09 3.65 13.59
CA LEU A 109 -24.01 3.87 14.70
C LEU A 109 -23.64 3.08 15.95
N GLN A 110 -23.21 1.82 15.79
CA GLN A 110 -22.84 0.95 16.91
C GLN A 110 -22.19 -0.35 16.40
N LYS A 111 -21.27 -0.95 17.17
CA LYS A 111 -20.84 -2.34 17.01
C LYS A 111 -21.54 -3.23 18.05
N ILE A 112 -22.09 -4.36 17.59
CA ILE A 112 -22.77 -5.37 18.41
C ILE A 112 -22.14 -6.71 18.01
N ASP A 113 -21.30 -7.28 18.88
CA ASP A 113 -20.47 -8.44 18.58
C ASP A 113 -19.66 -8.24 17.28
N ASN A 114 -19.86 -9.12 16.29
CA ASN A 114 -19.21 -9.06 14.98
C ASN A 114 -20.02 -8.28 13.92
N LYS A 115 -21.05 -7.54 14.33
CA LYS A 115 -21.90 -6.75 13.43
C LYS A 115 -21.78 -5.27 13.70
N VAL A 116 -21.78 -4.49 12.63
CA VAL A 116 -21.84 -3.03 12.65
C VAL A 116 -23.24 -2.62 12.23
N LYS A 117 -23.89 -1.84 13.09
CA LYS A 117 -25.08 -1.06 12.77
C LYS A 117 -24.64 0.27 12.16
N TYR A 118 -25.15 0.60 10.99
CA TYR A 118 -24.77 1.82 10.25
C TYR A 118 -25.97 2.46 9.56
N LYS A 119 -25.81 3.73 9.17
CA LYS A 119 -26.79 4.51 8.43
C LYS A 119 -26.25 4.84 7.03
N THR A 120 -27.01 4.49 6.00
CA THR A 120 -26.68 4.80 4.59
C THR A 120 -26.85 6.29 4.28
N ILE A 121 -26.35 6.72 3.11
CA ILE A 121 -26.59 8.07 2.57
C ILE A 121 -28.08 8.40 2.41
N THR A 122 -28.92 7.39 2.19
CA THR A 122 -30.38 7.52 2.10
C THR A 122 -31.08 7.56 3.45
N GLY A 123 -30.33 7.42 4.54
CA GLY A 123 -30.82 7.44 5.90
C GLY A 123 -31.34 6.10 6.44
N GLN A 124 -31.27 5.03 5.65
CA GLN A 124 -31.66 3.68 6.09
C GLN A 124 -30.66 3.11 7.10
N ILE A 125 -31.18 2.42 8.11
CA ILE A 125 -30.35 1.72 9.10
C ILE A 125 -30.20 0.26 8.67
N LYS A 126 -28.96 -0.21 8.58
CA LYS A 126 -28.60 -1.57 8.18
C LYS A 126 -27.60 -2.19 9.15
N TYR A 127 -27.43 -3.49 9.05
CA TYR A 127 -26.50 -4.29 9.85
C TYR A 127 -25.64 -5.15 8.93
N GLN A 128 -24.34 -5.20 9.20
CA GLN A 128 -23.44 -6.02 8.40
C GLN A 128 -22.20 -6.45 9.20
N ASN A 129 -21.49 -7.49 8.77
CA ASN A 129 -20.28 -7.97 9.44
C ASN A 129 -19.22 -6.85 9.55
N SER A 130 -18.59 -6.69 10.72
CA SER A 130 -17.55 -5.69 10.98
C SER A 130 -16.34 -5.79 10.04
N MET A 131 -16.02 -6.99 9.54
CA MET A 131 -14.92 -7.22 8.59
C MET A 131 -15.11 -6.49 7.25
N LEU A 132 -16.35 -6.12 6.92
CA LEU A 132 -16.71 -5.40 5.71
C LEU A 132 -16.57 -3.89 5.84
N PHE A 133 -16.16 -3.39 7.01
CA PHE A 133 -15.94 -1.97 7.26
C PHE A 133 -14.46 -1.65 7.44
N ARG A 134 -14.14 -0.37 7.19
CA ARG A 134 -12.84 0.23 7.45
C ARG A 134 -13.02 1.56 8.14
N THR A 135 -12.18 1.81 9.14
CA THR A 135 -11.96 3.16 9.64
C THR A 135 -11.37 4.00 8.53
N ILE A 136 -11.88 5.21 8.38
CA ILE A 136 -11.34 6.19 7.46
C ILE A 136 -10.46 7.14 8.28
N SER A 137 -9.31 7.50 7.75
CA SER A 137 -8.42 8.46 8.42
C SER A 137 -9.11 9.79 8.69
N LYS A 138 -8.78 10.39 9.85
CA LYS A 138 -9.25 11.71 10.27
C LYS A 138 -8.23 12.82 9.98
N GLY A 139 -7.05 12.47 9.48
CA GLY A 139 -5.97 13.40 9.18
C GLY A 139 -6.35 14.39 8.09
N ASP A 140 -5.86 15.62 8.22
CA ASP A 140 -6.15 16.73 7.29
C ASP A 140 -5.02 17.01 6.31
N GLU A 141 -3.86 16.36 6.46
CA GLU A 141 -2.78 16.42 5.48
C GLU A 141 -3.11 15.57 4.24
N PHE A 142 -2.94 16.14 3.06
CA PHE A 142 -3.16 15.44 1.79
C PHE A 142 -2.20 15.92 0.70
N PRO A 143 -1.64 15.00 -0.09
CA PRO A 143 -1.23 15.28 -1.46
C PRO A 143 -2.43 15.28 -2.40
N GLU A 144 -2.29 16.02 -3.50
CA GLU A 144 -3.22 15.99 -4.63
C GLU A 144 -2.58 15.21 -5.79
N TYR A 145 -3.36 14.34 -6.43
CA TYR A 145 -2.93 13.63 -7.63
C TYR A 145 -3.88 13.91 -8.78
N LYS A 146 -3.32 14.29 -9.93
CA LYS A 146 -4.07 14.65 -11.13
C LYS A 146 -4.06 13.51 -12.14
N PHE A 147 -5.24 13.15 -12.61
CA PHE A 147 -5.43 12.22 -13.72
C PHE A 147 -5.84 13.01 -14.96
N ASP A 148 -4.98 12.96 -15.97
CA ASP A 148 -5.20 13.62 -17.25
C ASP A 148 -5.32 12.57 -18.37
N GLY A 149 -5.99 12.95 -19.46
CA GLY A 149 -6.05 12.17 -20.69
C GLY A 149 -7.25 11.23 -20.80
N LYS A 150 -7.20 10.39 -21.84
CA LYS A 150 -8.25 9.41 -22.16
C LYS A 150 -8.33 8.38 -21.03
N ASP A 151 -9.56 8.08 -20.60
CA ASP A 151 -9.87 7.15 -19.50
C ASP A 151 -9.48 7.63 -18.08
N SER A 152 -9.12 8.92 -17.92
CA SER A 152 -8.76 9.52 -16.62
C SER A 152 -9.82 9.32 -15.54
N GLY A 153 -11.12 9.43 -15.89
CA GLY A 153 -12.21 9.22 -14.94
C GLY A 153 -12.34 7.78 -14.45
N ILE A 154 -12.11 6.79 -15.32
CA ILE A 154 -12.12 5.37 -14.93
C ILE A 154 -10.94 5.09 -14.00
N LYS A 155 -9.75 5.59 -14.37
CA LYS A 155 -8.54 5.44 -13.57
C LYS A 155 -8.69 6.10 -12.20
N ALA A 156 -9.18 7.34 -12.15
CA ALA A 156 -9.34 8.09 -10.92
C ALA A 156 -10.31 7.40 -9.94
N LYS A 157 -11.46 6.93 -10.42
CA LYS A 157 -12.43 6.17 -9.61
C LYS A 157 -11.86 4.85 -9.09
N LYS A 158 -11.08 4.13 -9.91
CA LYS A 158 -10.42 2.90 -9.48
C LYS A 158 -9.40 3.16 -8.38
N ILE A 159 -8.57 4.19 -8.51
CA ILE A 159 -7.59 4.56 -7.49
C ILE A 159 -8.27 5.06 -6.22
N GLU A 160 -9.34 5.84 -6.34
CA GLU A 160 -10.17 6.26 -5.21
C GLU A 160 -10.70 5.06 -4.42
N GLN A 161 -11.26 4.06 -5.11
CA GLN A 161 -11.76 2.84 -4.48
C GLN A 161 -10.63 2.12 -3.71
N ILE A 162 -9.48 1.91 -4.35
CA ILE A 162 -8.32 1.25 -3.73
C ILE A 162 -7.85 2.03 -2.49
N ALA A 163 -7.83 3.36 -2.57
CA ALA A 163 -7.45 4.22 -1.44
C ALA A 163 -8.41 4.06 -0.26
N ASN A 164 -9.71 4.08 -0.51
CA ASN A 164 -10.72 3.88 0.53
C ASN A 164 -10.65 2.46 1.15
N GLU A 165 -10.37 1.43 0.34
CA GLU A 165 -10.14 0.06 0.84
C GLU A 165 -8.91 -0.04 1.77
N CYS A 166 -7.91 0.82 1.56
CA CYS A 166 -6.74 0.97 2.43
C CYS A 166 -7.00 1.82 3.69
N GLY A 167 -8.21 2.36 3.86
CA GLY A 167 -8.60 3.22 4.99
C GLY A 167 -8.17 4.69 4.85
N PHE A 168 -7.76 5.13 3.66
CA PHE A 168 -7.58 6.56 3.39
C PHE A 168 -8.93 7.26 3.28
N ARG A 169 -8.98 8.53 3.68
CA ARG A 169 -10.07 9.42 3.28
C ARG A 169 -9.76 9.92 1.87
N THR A 170 -10.75 9.97 0.99
CA THR A 170 -10.57 10.52 -0.36
C THR A 170 -11.50 11.68 -0.65
N ASN A 171 -11.09 12.54 -1.58
CA ASN A 171 -11.97 13.52 -2.21
C ASN A 171 -11.62 13.60 -3.70
N LEU A 172 -12.48 13.02 -4.54
CA LEU A 172 -12.36 13.07 -6.00
C LEU A 172 -13.15 14.26 -6.56
N LYS A 173 -12.47 15.14 -7.30
CA LYS A 173 -13.06 16.26 -8.01
C LYS A 173 -12.95 16.09 -9.52
N ASP A 174 -14.06 16.34 -10.21
CA ASP A 174 -14.14 16.34 -11.68
C ASP A 174 -13.93 17.76 -12.22
N PHE A 175 -13.02 17.90 -13.18
CA PHE A 175 -12.72 19.13 -13.90
C PHE A 175 -12.67 18.90 -15.40
N ARG A 176 -13.84 18.70 -16.05
CA ARG A 176 -14.07 18.61 -17.52
C ARG A 176 -13.19 17.59 -18.25
N ASP A 177 -11.89 17.87 -18.35
CA ASP A 177 -10.87 17.07 -19.04
C ASP A 177 -9.87 16.41 -18.07
N SER A 178 -10.05 16.59 -16.76
CA SER A 178 -9.16 16.05 -15.74
C SER A 178 -9.89 15.70 -14.44
N TYR A 179 -9.29 14.80 -13.66
CA TYR A 179 -9.76 14.44 -12.33
C TYR A 179 -8.67 14.71 -11.31
N ILE A 180 -9.03 15.29 -10.16
CA ILE A 180 -8.10 15.51 -9.04
C ILE A 180 -8.55 14.66 -7.86
N LEU A 181 -7.69 13.74 -7.43
CA LEU A 181 -7.90 12.92 -6.25
C LEU A 181 -7.04 13.47 -5.10
N LYS A 182 -7.70 13.82 -4.00
CA LYS A 182 -7.04 14.10 -2.72
C LYS A 182 -7.10 12.86 -1.85
N ILE A 183 -5.98 12.48 -1.26
CA ILE A 183 -5.87 11.31 -0.38
C ILE A 183 -5.38 11.80 0.97
N TYR A 184 -6.16 11.60 2.03
CA TYR A 184 -5.80 12.06 3.37
C TYR A 184 -5.42 10.87 4.26
N ASN A 185 -4.40 11.05 5.08
CA ASN A 185 -4.05 10.11 6.15
C ASN A 185 -3.43 10.83 7.34
N ASP A 186 -3.50 10.18 8.51
CA ASP A 186 -2.75 10.58 9.71
C ASP A 186 -1.24 10.37 9.54
N ASP A 187 -0.84 9.50 8.61
CA ASP A 187 0.56 9.21 8.25
C ASP A 187 0.82 9.51 6.77
N ILE A 188 1.43 10.67 6.51
CA ILE A 188 1.77 11.14 5.16
C ILE A 188 2.74 10.20 4.43
N SER A 189 3.60 9.47 5.15
CA SER A 189 4.54 8.54 4.53
C SER A 189 3.81 7.38 3.87
N LEU A 190 2.70 6.93 4.46
CA LEU A 190 1.86 5.88 3.91
C LEU A 190 1.12 6.36 2.65
N VAL A 191 0.74 7.64 2.59
CA VAL A 191 0.13 8.22 1.38
C VAL A 191 1.15 8.30 0.24
N LYS A 192 2.40 8.65 0.53
CA LYS A 192 3.48 8.66 -0.47
C LYS A 192 3.73 7.25 -1.03
N ASP A 193 3.86 6.25 -0.15
CA ASP A 193 3.99 4.84 -0.57
C ASP A 193 2.81 4.44 -1.49
N PHE A 194 1.58 4.80 -1.12
CA PHE A 194 0.40 4.52 -1.93
C PHE A 194 0.47 5.16 -3.33
N ILE A 195 0.82 6.45 -3.41
CA ILE A 195 0.90 7.17 -4.68
C ILE A 195 1.93 6.52 -5.60
N THR A 196 3.12 6.23 -5.08
CA THR A 196 4.17 5.56 -5.86
C THR A 196 3.68 4.22 -6.39
N LEU A 197 3.11 3.37 -5.53
CA LEU A 197 2.72 2.02 -5.93
C LEU A 197 1.53 1.99 -6.90
N PHE A 198 0.48 2.75 -6.62
CA PHE A 198 -0.81 2.58 -7.31
C PHE A 198 -1.10 3.69 -8.32
N CYS A 199 -0.67 4.93 -8.08
CA CYS A 199 -0.91 6.03 -9.01
C CYS A 199 0.15 6.08 -10.11
N GLU A 200 1.43 6.02 -9.74
CA GLU A 200 2.57 6.15 -10.65
C GLU A 200 2.85 4.82 -11.37
N HIS A 201 2.95 3.72 -10.62
CA HIS A 201 3.30 2.41 -11.17
C HIS A 201 2.11 1.50 -11.50
N ASN A 202 0.88 1.90 -11.19
CA ASN A 202 -0.36 1.19 -11.54
C ASN A 202 -0.38 -0.29 -11.10
N LEU A 203 0.22 -0.62 -9.96
CA LEU A 203 0.24 -1.99 -9.47
C LEU A 203 -1.19 -2.48 -9.15
N PRO A 204 -1.48 -3.77 -9.36
CA PRO A 204 -2.78 -4.33 -8.98
C PRO A 204 -2.91 -4.34 -7.45
N PHE A 205 -4.06 -3.91 -6.94
CA PHE A 205 -4.39 -4.06 -5.53
C PHE A 205 -5.01 -5.43 -5.29
N ASN A 206 -4.24 -6.35 -4.72
CA ASN A 206 -4.72 -7.65 -4.29
C ASN A 206 -4.39 -7.81 -2.81
N PHE A 207 -5.42 -7.91 -1.95
CA PHE A 207 -5.18 -8.36 -0.58
C PHE A 207 -4.76 -9.82 -0.64
N PRO A 208 -3.60 -10.18 -0.07
CA PRO A 208 -3.07 -11.54 -0.20
C PRO A 208 -3.85 -12.60 0.57
N PHE A 209 -4.89 -12.23 1.32
CA PHE A 209 -5.68 -13.12 2.16
C PHE A 209 -7.11 -12.61 2.24
N SER A 210 -7.90 -12.83 1.19
CA SER A 210 -9.36 -12.81 1.26
C SER A 210 -9.89 -14.21 1.53
#